data_AF-A0A962ACJ7-F1
#
_entry.id   AF-A0A962ACJ7-F1
#
_cell.length_a   1.000
_cell.length_b   1.000
_cell.length_c   1.000
_cell.angle_alpha   90.00
_cell.angle_beta   90.00
_cell.angle_gamma   90.00
#
_symmetry.space_group_name_H-M   'P 1'
#
loop_
_entity.id
_entity.type
_entity.pdbx_description
1 polymer ?
#
loop_
_entity_poly.entity_id
_entity_poly.type
_entity_poly.pdbx_seq_one_letter_code
_entity_poly.pdbx_strand_id
1 'polypeptide(L)'
;MIVRRDVLKGVASGASLLLSSSAFAQTQAQPEQPAPFQQNMVLDLARSFVKSPFKPAPTDLPEGFGNLNYDQYVGLRYRREKLIWADDKVGFVIEPLHRGFIFNSHMVIQLVENGLSRRLAYNAADFEFGSVKPPQNSPDMGFSGFRVLVPREGKLAEVAIFQGASFFKAHAPGQAYGVQARGLSLKTADPRGEEFPQFKAVWIEKPTLASNALVVHALLDSDSVAGAYRFTIRPGEAVIIDTEFTLAPRASVENVGIASMSATSISSPLDRRRPDDVRPTIADVNGLQMNTGKDEWIWRPVTNRQTLQISSFVDDRPKGFGFLVRNRDPDAYEDDEQKWETRPSLWIEPLSEFGAGFVNLTEIPAESDTNSNCIAYWRPKGGLAAGVETSWA
;
A
#
# COMPACT_ATOMS: atom_id res chain seq x y z
N MET A 1 -29.44 -31.36 2.02
CA MET A 1 -30.00 -32.26 0.99
C MET A 1 -31.05 -31.48 0.21
N ILE A 2 -31.13 -31.71 -1.10
CA ILE A 2 -31.99 -31.08 -2.13
C ILE A 2 -31.29 -29.97 -2.93
N VAL A 3 -31.44 -30.12 -4.25
CA VAL A 3 -30.63 -29.69 -5.39
C VAL A 3 -31.59 -29.17 -6.46
N ARG A 4 -31.16 -28.14 -7.22
CA ARG A 4 -31.67 -27.67 -8.55
C ARG A 4 -33.09 -27.05 -8.55
N ARG A 5 -33.45 -26.08 -9.40
CA ARG A 5 -33.20 -26.02 -10.84
C ARG A 5 -33.60 -24.66 -11.44
N ASP A 6 -32.96 -24.39 -12.57
CA ASP A 6 -33.09 -23.31 -13.56
C ASP A 6 -34.51 -22.81 -13.88
N VAL A 7 -34.62 -21.50 -14.15
CA VAL A 7 -35.48 -20.99 -15.22
C VAL A 7 -34.75 -19.86 -15.96
N LEU A 8 -34.35 -20.15 -17.19
CA LEU A 8 -33.95 -19.20 -18.23
C LEU A 8 -34.71 -19.60 -19.49
N LYS A 9 -35.49 -18.68 -20.07
CA LYS A 9 -35.76 -18.57 -21.52
C LYS A 9 -36.66 -17.36 -21.81
N GLY A 10 -36.18 -16.49 -22.69
CA GLY A 10 -36.93 -15.46 -23.40
C GLY A 10 -35.98 -14.77 -24.38
N VAL A 11 -36.17 -15.00 -25.69
CA VAL A 11 -35.33 -14.53 -26.82
C VAL A 11 -36.10 -13.49 -27.64
N ALA A 12 -35.34 -12.65 -28.35
CA ALA A 12 -35.68 -11.80 -29.52
C ALA A 12 -36.14 -10.36 -29.19
N SER A 13 -35.71 -9.28 -29.86
CA SER A 13 -34.71 -9.01 -30.91
C SER A 13 -34.80 -7.50 -31.24
N GLY A 14 -33.70 -6.79 -31.51
CA GLY A 14 -33.76 -5.40 -31.99
C GLY A 14 -32.42 -4.66 -32.10
N ALA A 15 -31.83 -4.71 -33.30
CA ALA A 15 -30.95 -3.75 -33.99
C ALA A 15 -30.07 -2.74 -33.20
N SER A 16 -28.75 -2.92 -33.40
CA SER A 16 -27.77 -1.90 -33.84
C SER A 16 -27.41 -0.73 -32.93
N LEU A 17 -26.22 -0.80 -32.32
CA LEU A 17 -25.15 0.21 -32.41
C LEU A 17 -23.86 -0.46 -31.91
N LEU A 18 -22.96 -0.79 -32.83
CA LEU A 18 -21.64 -1.35 -32.54
C LEU A 18 -20.77 -0.27 -31.89
N LEU A 19 -20.84 -0.15 -30.56
CA LEU A 19 -19.72 0.35 -29.77
C LEU A 19 -18.88 -0.88 -29.43
N SER A 20 -17.74 -1.00 -30.10
CA SER A 20 -16.73 -2.01 -29.84
C SER A 20 -16.23 -1.88 -28.40
N SER A 21 -16.91 -2.57 -27.47
CA SER A 21 -16.35 -2.91 -26.17
C SER A 21 -15.24 -3.91 -26.41
N SER A 22 -14.00 -3.48 -26.22
CA SER A 22 -12.84 -4.38 -26.18
C SER A 22 -13.04 -5.37 -25.03
N ALA A 23 -13.62 -6.53 -25.36
CA ALA A 23 -13.57 -7.70 -24.52
C ALA A 23 -12.10 -8.10 -24.39
N PHE A 24 -11.62 -8.25 -23.16
CA PHE A 24 -10.33 -8.88 -22.87
C PHE A 24 -10.42 -10.36 -23.26
N ALA A 25 -10.27 -10.65 -24.55
CA ALA A 25 -9.99 -11.98 -25.05
C ALA A 25 -8.51 -12.28 -24.85
N GLN A 26 -8.21 -13.44 -24.25
CA GLN A 26 -6.87 -14.02 -24.17
C GLN A 26 -6.27 -14.15 -25.56
N THR A 27 -5.49 -13.14 -25.94
CA THR A 27 -4.60 -13.18 -27.09
C THR A 27 -3.20 -12.98 -26.53
N GLN A 28 -2.22 -13.78 -26.99
CA GLN A 28 -0.81 -13.57 -26.66
C GLN A 28 -0.50 -12.08 -26.75
N ALA A 29 -0.12 -11.48 -25.62
CA ALA A 29 0.05 -10.04 -25.50
C ALA A 29 1.11 -9.58 -26.51
N GLN A 30 0.68 -8.90 -27.58
CA GLN A 30 1.58 -8.06 -28.34
C GLN A 30 2.20 -7.03 -27.37
N PRO A 31 3.48 -6.68 -27.53
CA PRO A 31 4.08 -5.62 -26.72
C PRO A 31 3.20 -4.37 -26.86
N GLU A 32 2.62 -3.90 -25.75
CA GLU A 32 1.87 -2.65 -25.76
C GLU A 32 2.81 -1.54 -26.24
N GLN A 33 2.40 -0.83 -27.29
CA GLN A 33 3.19 0.28 -27.81
C GLN A 33 3.28 1.38 -26.76
N PRO A 34 4.45 2.03 -26.58
CA PRO A 34 4.56 3.17 -25.70
C PRO A 34 3.51 4.24 -26.03
N ALA A 35 2.82 4.73 -25.02
CA ALA A 35 1.78 5.76 -25.17
C ALA A 35 2.21 7.05 -24.45
N PRO A 36 1.84 8.24 -24.95
CA PRO A 36 2.07 9.49 -24.22
C PRO A 36 1.53 9.44 -22.80
N PHE A 37 2.32 9.94 -21.85
CA PHE A 37 1.94 10.05 -20.46
C PHE A 37 2.00 11.49 -19.99
N GLN A 38 0.94 11.90 -19.28
CA GLN A 38 0.87 13.15 -18.55
C GLN A 38 0.29 12.85 -17.16
N GLN A 39 0.79 13.55 -16.14
CA GLN A 39 0.40 13.32 -14.74
C GLN A 39 -1.12 13.35 -14.51
N ASN A 40 -1.82 14.30 -15.15
CA ASN A 40 -3.28 14.45 -15.03
C ASN A 40 -4.07 13.24 -15.54
N MET A 41 -3.48 12.39 -16.40
CA MET A 41 -4.14 11.20 -16.92
C MET A 41 -4.56 10.22 -15.82
N VAL A 42 -3.83 10.17 -14.70
CA VAL A 42 -4.17 9.27 -13.58
C VAL A 42 -5.44 9.76 -12.87
N LEU A 43 -5.61 11.08 -12.73
CA LEU A 43 -6.83 11.67 -12.19
C LEU A 43 -8.01 11.47 -13.14
N ASP A 44 -7.82 11.65 -14.44
CA ASP A 44 -8.85 11.39 -15.43
C ASP A 44 -9.26 9.91 -15.46
N LEU A 45 -8.31 9.00 -15.21
CA LEU A 45 -8.59 7.57 -15.06
C LEU A 45 -9.39 7.29 -13.79
N ALA A 46 -9.04 7.89 -12.64
CA ALA A 46 -9.82 7.77 -11.40
C ALA A 46 -11.26 8.27 -11.59
N ARG A 47 -11.44 9.41 -12.28
CA ARG A 47 -12.76 9.95 -12.67
C ARG A 47 -13.53 9.02 -13.60
N SER A 48 -12.87 8.29 -14.48
CA SER A 48 -13.54 7.31 -15.32
C SER A 48 -14.01 6.09 -14.50
N PHE A 49 -13.23 5.69 -13.49
CA PHE A 49 -13.50 4.53 -12.66
C PHE A 49 -14.74 4.71 -11.77
N VAL A 50 -15.03 5.93 -11.31
CA VAL A 50 -16.25 6.21 -10.55
C VAL A 50 -17.54 6.17 -11.37
N LYS A 51 -17.45 6.18 -12.71
CA LYS A 51 -18.62 6.10 -13.61
C LYS A 51 -19.16 4.68 -13.77
N SER A 52 -18.48 3.68 -13.21
CA SER A 52 -18.91 2.28 -13.24
C SER A 52 -18.76 1.64 -11.86
N PRO A 53 -19.53 0.57 -11.58
CA PRO A 53 -19.34 -0.23 -10.37
C PRO A 53 -17.89 -0.72 -10.25
N PHE A 54 -17.39 -0.81 -9.02
CA PHE A 54 -16.08 -1.37 -8.74
C PHE A 54 -15.97 -2.79 -9.29
N LYS A 55 -14.81 -3.08 -9.89
CA LYS A 55 -14.44 -4.42 -10.32
C LYS A 55 -13.16 -4.82 -9.60
N PRO A 56 -13.21 -5.81 -8.67
CA PRO A 56 -12.03 -6.27 -7.98
C PRO A 56 -11.00 -6.80 -8.98
N ALA A 57 -9.72 -6.62 -8.66
CA ALA A 57 -8.65 -7.20 -9.46
C ALA A 57 -8.72 -8.74 -9.40
N PRO A 58 -8.38 -9.45 -10.50
CA PRO A 58 -8.27 -10.91 -10.46
C PRO A 58 -7.28 -11.33 -9.36
N THR A 59 -7.71 -12.23 -8.48
CA THR A 59 -6.88 -12.80 -7.41
C THR A 59 -6.49 -14.25 -7.68
N ASP A 60 -7.06 -14.85 -8.72
CA ASP A 60 -6.70 -16.18 -9.18
C ASP A 60 -5.25 -16.20 -9.66
N LEU A 61 -4.57 -17.28 -9.29
CA LEU A 61 -3.20 -17.55 -9.67
C LEU A 61 -3.14 -18.94 -10.31
N PRO A 62 -2.25 -19.14 -11.30
CA PRO A 62 -2.01 -20.46 -11.86
C PRO A 62 -1.66 -21.49 -10.79
N GLU A 63 -1.93 -22.76 -11.11
CA GLU A 63 -1.54 -23.89 -10.27
C GLU A 63 -0.04 -23.83 -9.96
N GLY A 64 0.32 -24.08 -8.70
CA GLY A 64 1.67 -23.94 -8.17
C GLY A 64 1.93 -22.63 -7.41
N PHE A 65 1.18 -21.55 -7.67
CA PHE A 65 1.35 -20.26 -6.97
C PHE A 65 0.24 -19.93 -5.96
N GLY A 66 -0.92 -20.59 -6.05
CA GLY A 66 -2.08 -20.27 -5.20
C GLY A 66 -1.93 -20.64 -3.72
N ASN A 67 -1.10 -21.63 -3.37
CA ASN A 67 -0.97 -22.18 -2.02
C ASN A 67 0.47 -22.15 -1.48
N LEU A 68 1.23 -21.10 -1.83
CA LEU A 68 2.59 -20.94 -1.32
C LEU A 68 2.59 -20.66 0.18
N ASN A 69 3.48 -21.31 0.92
CA ASN A 69 3.83 -20.87 2.27
C ASN A 69 4.84 -19.69 2.22
N TYR A 70 5.15 -19.12 3.38
CA TYR A 70 6.06 -17.98 3.48
C TYR A 70 7.44 -18.26 2.88
N ASP A 71 8.07 -19.38 3.25
CA ASP A 71 9.42 -19.75 2.79
C ASP A 71 9.50 -19.92 1.26
N GLN A 72 8.47 -20.55 0.69
CA GLN A 72 8.35 -20.70 -0.77
C GLN A 72 8.17 -19.35 -1.45
N TYR A 73 7.38 -18.45 -0.86
CA TYR A 73 7.11 -17.13 -1.42
C TYR A 73 8.34 -16.22 -1.41
N VAL A 74 9.10 -16.17 -0.30
CA VAL A 74 10.35 -15.37 -0.24
C VAL A 74 11.47 -15.93 -1.11
N GLY A 75 11.33 -17.19 -1.55
CA GLY A 75 12.17 -17.81 -2.57
C GLY A 75 11.88 -17.32 -4.00
N LEU A 76 10.74 -16.66 -4.23
CA LEU A 76 10.40 -16.05 -5.51
C LEU A 76 11.09 -14.69 -5.64
N ARG A 77 12.10 -14.59 -6.50
CA ARG A 77 12.93 -13.38 -6.63
C ARG A 77 13.02 -12.93 -8.07
N TYR A 78 12.98 -11.62 -8.29
CA TYR A 78 13.28 -11.09 -9.60
C TYR A 78 14.78 -11.24 -9.87
N ARG A 79 15.13 -11.66 -11.08
CA ARG A 79 16.52 -11.88 -11.46
C ARG A 79 17.30 -10.58 -11.39
N ARG A 80 18.51 -10.64 -10.82
CA ARG A 80 19.35 -9.45 -10.61
C ARG A 80 19.66 -8.72 -11.91
N GLU A 81 19.92 -9.47 -12.98
CA GLU A 81 20.20 -8.98 -14.33
C GLU A 81 18.96 -8.41 -15.06
N LYS A 82 17.77 -8.57 -14.48
CA LYS A 82 16.51 -8.03 -15.01
C LYS A 82 16.03 -6.79 -14.28
N LEU A 83 16.61 -6.48 -13.12
CA LEU A 83 16.25 -5.31 -12.32
C LEU A 83 16.18 -4.03 -13.17
N ILE A 84 15.07 -3.30 -13.03
CA ILE A 84 14.79 -2.16 -13.88
C ILE A 84 15.72 -1.01 -13.50
N TRP A 85 16.43 -0.46 -14.49
CA TRP A 85 17.41 0.63 -14.37
C TRP A 85 18.67 0.32 -13.56
N ALA A 86 18.95 -0.96 -13.27
CA ALA A 86 20.16 -1.36 -12.53
C ALA A 86 21.47 -0.88 -13.18
N ASP A 87 21.52 -0.88 -14.51
CA ASP A 87 22.72 -0.49 -15.29
C ASP A 87 22.67 0.97 -15.80
N ASP A 88 21.54 1.66 -15.59
CA ASP A 88 21.28 2.98 -16.19
C ASP A 88 21.91 4.14 -15.40
N LYS A 89 22.41 3.87 -14.19
CA LYS A 89 23.06 4.85 -13.29
C LYS A 89 22.20 6.08 -12.97
N VAL A 90 20.89 5.86 -12.83
CA VAL A 90 19.90 6.91 -12.50
C VAL A 90 19.65 7.09 -11.00
N GLY A 91 20.41 6.38 -10.14
CA GLY A 91 20.32 6.47 -8.68
C GLY A 91 19.23 5.61 -8.04
N PHE A 92 18.30 5.07 -8.83
CA PHE A 92 17.22 4.19 -8.39
C PHE A 92 17.13 2.93 -9.24
N VAL A 93 16.72 1.84 -8.62
CA VAL A 93 16.47 0.55 -9.25
C VAL A 93 15.13 0.02 -8.78
N ILE A 94 14.32 -0.53 -9.68
CA ILE A 94 13.01 -1.10 -9.35
C ILE A 94 13.06 -2.62 -9.46
N GLU A 95 12.57 -3.29 -8.41
CA GLU A 95 12.35 -4.74 -8.38
C GLU A 95 10.84 -5.02 -8.37
N PRO A 96 10.26 -5.51 -9.49
CA PRO A 96 8.89 -6.00 -9.50
C PRO A 96 8.72 -7.24 -8.60
N LEU A 97 7.60 -7.34 -7.88
CA LEU A 97 7.33 -8.43 -6.95
C LEU A 97 6.34 -9.44 -7.53
N HIS A 98 6.65 -10.72 -7.35
CA HIS A 98 5.80 -11.82 -7.83
C HIS A 98 4.48 -11.89 -7.04
N ARG A 99 3.40 -12.37 -7.66
CA ARG A 99 2.13 -12.65 -6.95
C ARG A 99 2.16 -14.04 -6.31
N GLY A 100 1.61 -14.16 -5.10
CA GLY A 100 1.62 -15.42 -4.36
C GLY A 100 1.43 -15.19 -2.88
N PHE A 101 1.27 -16.28 -2.11
CA PHE A 101 0.97 -16.19 -0.68
C PHE A 101 -0.27 -15.29 -0.45
N ILE A 102 -0.22 -14.36 0.50
CA ILE A 102 -1.29 -13.37 0.72
C ILE A 102 -1.28 -12.22 -0.31
N PHE A 103 -0.22 -12.09 -1.11
CA PHE A 103 -0.03 -11.03 -2.09
C PHE A 103 -0.49 -11.47 -3.49
N ASN A 104 -1.77 -11.79 -3.59
CA ASN A 104 -2.39 -12.29 -4.82
C ASN A 104 -3.06 -11.19 -5.67
N SER A 105 -3.18 -9.96 -5.17
CA SER A 105 -3.79 -8.86 -5.90
C SER A 105 -2.91 -8.42 -7.08
N HIS A 106 -3.55 -8.16 -8.23
CA HIS A 106 -2.88 -7.75 -9.46
C HIS A 106 -2.65 -6.24 -9.51
N MET A 107 -1.39 -5.83 -9.68
CA MET A 107 -0.96 -4.46 -9.94
C MET A 107 -0.32 -4.36 -11.33
N VAL A 108 -0.79 -3.40 -12.14
CA VAL A 108 -0.13 -3.02 -13.39
C VAL A 108 1.03 -2.07 -13.08
N ILE A 109 2.22 -2.37 -13.61
CA ILE A 109 3.37 -1.47 -13.54
C ILE A 109 3.63 -0.88 -14.92
N GLN A 110 3.66 0.43 -15.00
CA GLN A 110 4.02 1.21 -16.19
C GLN A 110 5.33 1.95 -15.91
N LEU A 111 6.27 1.89 -16.84
CA LEU A 111 7.51 2.66 -16.80
C LEU A 111 7.36 3.87 -17.71
N VAL A 112 7.65 5.07 -17.18
CA VAL A 112 7.56 6.32 -17.93
C VAL A 112 8.95 6.84 -18.24
N GLU A 113 9.28 6.92 -19.52
CA GLU A 113 10.56 7.41 -20.03
C GLU A 113 10.32 8.40 -21.17
N ASN A 114 10.93 9.59 -21.11
CA ASN A 114 10.79 10.64 -22.12
C ASN A 114 9.33 11.01 -22.45
N GLY A 115 8.47 11.04 -21.43
CA GLY A 115 7.04 11.33 -21.58
C GLY A 115 6.20 10.20 -22.20
N LEU A 116 6.77 9.00 -22.35
CA LEU A 116 6.08 7.82 -22.86
C LEU A 116 5.98 6.74 -21.78
N SER A 117 4.77 6.24 -21.55
CA SER A 117 4.47 5.11 -20.67
C SER A 117 4.53 3.80 -21.46
N ARG A 118 5.20 2.79 -20.90
CA ARG A 118 5.19 1.41 -21.40
C ARG A 118 4.89 0.44 -20.26
N ARG A 119 3.97 -0.49 -20.51
CA ARG A 119 3.63 -1.52 -19.52
C ARG A 119 4.78 -2.50 -19.37
N LEU A 120 5.11 -2.81 -18.13
CA LEU A 120 5.95 -3.93 -17.79
C LEU A 120 5.08 -5.20 -17.83
N ALA A 121 5.35 -6.08 -18.79
CA ALA A 121 4.67 -7.37 -18.89
C ALA A 121 5.31 -8.38 -17.94
N TYR A 122 4.51 -9.22 -17.30
CA TYR A 122 5.04 -10.34 -16.53
C TYR A 122 5.69 -11.35 -17.48
N ASN A 123 6.87 -11.84 -17.09
CA ASN A 123 7.54 -12.95 -17.75
C ASN A 123 8.19 -13.86 -16.71
N ALA A 124 7.78 -15.12 -16.66
CA ALA A 124 8.32 -16.09 -15.72
C ALA A 124 9.85 -16.26 -15.83
N ALA A 125 10.42 -16.07 -17.02
CA ALA A 125 11.86 -16.17 -17.24
C ALA A 125 12.66 -15.09 -16.48
N ASP A 126 12.02 -13.98 -16.11
CA ASP A 126 12.67 -12.90 -15.35
C ASP A 126 12.70 -13.19 -13.83
N PHE A 127 12.16 -14.33 -13.39
CA PHE A 127 12.15 -14.74 -11.98
C PHE A 127 12.99 -16.01 -11.72
N GLU A 128 13.45 -16.09 -10.49
CA GLU A 128 13.92 -17.30 -9.83
C GLU A 128 12.82 -17.82 -8.90
N PHE A 129 12.56 -19.12 -8.93
CA PHE A 129 11.43 -19.72 -8.21
C PHE A 129 11.85 -20.54 -6.97
N GLY A 130 13.15 -20.64 -6.69
CA GLY A 130 13.65 -21.45 -5.58
C GLY A 130 13.15 -22.90 -5.65
N SER A 131 12.45 -23.34 -4.61
CA SER A 131 11.85 -24.69 -4.53
C SER A 131 10.51 -24.83 -5.27
N VAL A 132 9.93 -23.73 -5.75
CA VAL A 132 8.63 -23.72 -6.44
C VAL A 132 8.82 -24.14 -7.89
N LYS A 133 7.96 -25.03 -8.38
CA LYS A 133 7.92 -25.42 -9.80
C LYS A 133 6.88 -24.57 -10.51
N PRO A 134 7.28 -23.56 -11.33
CA PRO A 134 6.33 -22.75 -12.06
C PRO A 134 5.63 -23.59 -13.15
N PRO A 135 4.38 -23.28 -13.52
CA PRO A 135 3.73 -23.89 -14.66
C PRO A 135 4.46 -23.53 -15.96
N GLN A 136 4.58 -24.48 -16.88
CA GLN A 136 5.34 -24.33 -18.14
C GLN A 136 4.91 -23.11 -18.95
N ASN A 137 3.61 -22.80 -18.96
CA ASN A 137 3.04 -21.64 -19.63
C ASN A 137 2.30 -20.79 -18.59
N SER A 138 3.01 -19.86 -17.98
CA SER A 138 2.38 -18.87 -17.09
C SER A 138 1.75 -17.76 -17.92
N PRO A 139 0.45 -17.46 -17.76
CA PRO A 139 -0.13 -16.25 -18.36
C PRO A 139 0.51 -15.01 -17.75
N ASP A 140 0.30 -13.85 -18.39
CA ASP A 140 0.61 -12.57 -17.79
C ASP A 140 -0.26 -12.36 -16.55
N MET A 141 0.36 -12.58 -15.39
CA MET A 141 -0.30 -12.43 -14.10
C MET A 141 -0.04 -11.06 -13.47
N GLY A 142 0.66 -10.14 -14.15
CA GLY A 142 1.10 -8.88 -13.56
C GLY A 142 1.99 -9.08 -12.32
N PHE A 143 1.96 -8.11 -11.42
CA PHE A 143 2.80 -8.08 -10.22
C PHE A 143 1.96 -7.87 -8.96
N SER A 144 2.50 -8.21 -7.79
CA SER A 144 1.84 -7.90 -6.51
C SER A 144 2.21 -6.51 -5.98
N GLY A 145 3.25 -5.92 -6.55
CA GLY A 145 3.87 -4.70 -6.06
C GLY A 145 5.27 -4.52 -6.64
N PHE A 146 6.03 -3.60 -6.05
CA PHE A 146 7.44 -3.38 -6.39
C PHE A 146 8.23 -2.88 -5.18
N ARG A 147 9.54 -3.13 -5.19
CA ARG A 147 10.50 -2.46 -4.30
C ARG A 147 11.25 -1.37 -5.02
N VAL A 148 11.61 -0.36 -4.26
CA VAL A 148 12.52 0.71 -4.64
C VAL A 148 13.85 0.44 -3.95
N LEU A 149 14.90 0.31 -4.76
CA LEU A 149 16.26 0.09 -4.31
C LEU A 149 17.15 1.27 -4.72
N VAL A 150 18.18 1.55 -3.94
CA VAL A 150 19.22 2.55 -4.26
C VAL A 150 20.61 1.93 -4.18
N PRO A 151 21.55 2.35 -5.05
CA PRO A 151 22.96 1.99 -4.90
C PRO A 151 23.54 2.56 -3.60
N ARG A 152 24.14 1.71 -2.78
CA ARG A 152 24.85 2.08 -1.54
C ARG A 152 26.02 1.14 -1.31
N GLU A 153 27.23 1.69 -1.18
CA GLU A 153 28.46 0.93 -0.87
C GLU A 153 28.67 -0.31 -1.78
N GLY A 154 28.40 -0.16 -3.08
CA GLY A 154 28.55 -1.24 -4.07
C GLY A 154 27.45 -2.31 -4.03
N LYS A 155 26.42 -2.14 -3.19
CA LYS A 155 25.23 -3.00 -3.12
C LYS A 155 23.97 -2.21 -3.45
N LEU A 156 22.86 -2.92 -3.65
CA LEU A 156 21.54 -2.32 -3.72
C LEU A 156 20.90 -2.42 -2.33
N ALA A 157 20.46 -1.29 -1.79
CA ALA A 157 19.75 -1.20 -0.52
C ALA A 157 18.28 -0.91 -0.80
N GLU A 158 17.38 -1.68 -0.18
CA GLU A 158 15.94 -1.41 -0.20
C GLU A 158 15.63 -0.16 0.62
N VAL A 159 14.76 0.70 0.10
CA VAL A 159 14.34 1.95 0.78
C VAL A 159 12.83 2.09 0.89
N ALA A 160 12.07 1.48 -0.02
CA ALA A 160 10.62 1.46 0.01
C ALA A 160 10.05 0.24 -0.70
N ILE A 161 8.86 -0.19 -0.28
CA ILE A 161 8.09 -1.27 -0.89
C ILE A 161 6.63 -0.87 -0.98
N PHE A 162 6.01 -1.07 -2.14
CA PHE A 162 4.59 -0.84 -2.41
C PHE A 162 3.96 -2.18 -2.75
N GLN A 163 3.23 -2.77 -1.81
CA GLN A 163 2.68 -4.11 -1.96
C GLN A 163 1.53 -4.36 -0.98
N GLY A 164 0.46 -4.98 -1.48
CA GLY A 164 -0.72 -5.33 -0.70
C GLY A 164 -1.70 -4.16 -0.58
N ALA A 165 -2.91 -4.33 -1.10
CA ALA A 165 -3.94 -3.30 -1.13
C ALA A 165 -3.39 -1.93 -1.58
N SER A 166 -3.50 -0.90 -0.74
CA SER A 166 -2.94 0.44 -0.98
C SER A 166 -1.79 0.73 -0.01
N PHE A 167 -1.07 -0.31 0.43
CA PHE A 167 -0.06 -0.17 1.46
C PHE A 167 1.34 0.03 0.91
N PHE A 168 2.14 0.74 1.69
CA PHE A 168 3.56 0.91 1.42
C PHE A 168 4.35 1.08 2.71
N LYS A 169 5.62 0.70 2.67
CA LYS A 169 6.56 0.88 3.78
C LYS A 169 7.83 1.52 3.25
N ALA A 170 8.51 2.25 4.12
CA ALA A 170 9.85 2.77 3.86
C ALA A 170 10.69 2.65 5.12
N HIS A 171 12.00 2.54 4.95
CA HIS A 171 12.95 2.56 6.05
C HIS A 171 14.24 3.23 5.62
N ALA A 172 14.88 3.88 6.56
CA ALA A 172 16.18 4.49 6.38
C ALA A 172 17.30 3.45 6.57
N PRO A 173 18.56 3.82 6.29
CA PRO A 173 19.70 2.94 6.51
C PRO A 173 19.82 2.52 7.98
N GLY A 174 20.13 1.25 8.23
CA GLY A 174 20.24 0.70 9.58
C GLY A 174 18.91 0.37 10.26
N GLN A 175 17.78 0.57 9.57
CA GLN A 175 16.45 0.23 10.06
C GLN A 175 15.92 -1.03 9.39
N ALA A 176 15.11 -1.80 10.12
CA ALA A 176 14.26 -2.84 9.57
C ALA A 176 12.84 -2.30 9.27
N TYR A 177 12.04 -3.02 8.48
CA TYR A 177 10.63 -2.66 8.31
C TYR A 177 9.85 -2.74 9.63
N GLY A 178 8.91 -1.82 9.80
CA GLY A 178 7.93 -1.81 10.89
C GLY A 178 6.61 -1.22 10.43
N VAL A 179 6.31 -0.03 10.94
CA VAL A 179 5.11 0.76 10.61
C VAL A 179 4.88 0.84 9.09
N GLN A 180 3.60 0.78 8.72
CA GLN A 180 3.11 0.74 7.36
C GLN A 180 2.22 1.94 7.10
N ALA A 181 2.43 2.62 5.99
CA ALA A 181 1.49 3.62 5.48
C ALA A 181 0.41 2.94 4.63
N ARG A 182 -0.79 3.54 4.60
CA ARG A 182 -1.89 3.15 3.72
C ARG A 182 -2.30 4.36 2.90
N GLY A 183 -2.54 4.17 1.61
CA GLY A 183 -3.02 5.24 0.73
C GLY A 183 -4.37 5.79 1.18
N LEU A 184 -5.26 4.91 1.68
CA LEU A 184 -6.56 5.29 2.20
C LEU A 184 -7.05 4.22 3.19
N SER A 185 -7.78 4.62 4.23
CA SER A 185 -8.53 3.70 5.08
C SER A 185 -10.02 4.01 5.02
N LEU A 186 -10.86 2.99 4.86
CA LEU A 186 -12.29 3.16 4.74
C LEU A 186 -13.00 2.20 5.69
N LYS A 187 -13.86 2.74 6.55
CA LYS A 187 -14.69 1.95 7.47
C LYS A 187 -13.85 1.07 8.42
N THR A 188 -12.64 1.51 8.78
CA THR A 188 -11.79 0.79 9.74
C THR A 188 -12.52 0.62 11.07
N ALA A 189 -12.57 -0.61 11.56
CA ALA A 189 -13.32 -1.04 12.74
C ALA A 189 -14.85 -0.77 12.69
N ASP A 190 -15.43 -0.57 11.51
CA ASP A 190 -16.89 -0.56 11.33
C ASP A 190 -17.44 -1.98 11.53
N PRO A 191 -18.54 -2.18 12.28
CA PRO A 191 -19.17 -3.50 12.46
C PRO A 191 -19.58 -4.20 11.16
N ARG A 192 -19.78 -3.45 10.06
CA ARG A 192 -20.12 -3.99 8.74
C ARG A 192 -18.90 -4.44 7.94
N GLY A 193 -17.69 -4.20 8.43
CA GLY A 193 -16.43 -4.56 7.81
C GLY A 193 -15.65 -3.35 7.26
N GLU A 194 -14.33 -3.46 7.36
CA GLU A 194 -13.39 -2.54 6.73
C GLU A 194 -13.34 -2.77 5.21
N GLU A 195 -13.23 -1.68 4.46
CA GLU A 195 -13.01 -1.71 3.01
C GLU A 195 -11.53 -1.39 2.75
N PHE A 196 -10.88 -2.20 1.89
CA PHE A 196 -9.45 -2.10 1.60
C PHE A 196 -9.21 -1.63 0.16
N PRO A 197 -9.00 -0.32 -0.07
CA PRO A 197 -8.64 0.18 -1.39
C PRO A 197 -7.32 -0.35 -1.89
N GLN A 198 -7.21 -0.51 -3.20
CA GLN A 198 -6.05 -1.11 -3.85
C GLN A 198 -5.39 -0.16 -4.83
N PHE A 199 -4.06 -0.14 -4.88
CA PHE A 199 -3.33 0.46 -6.00
C PHE A 199 -3.37 -0.51 -7.19
N LYS A 200 -4.24 -0.25 -8.17
CA LYS A 200 -4.45 -1.14 -9.33
C LYS A 200 -3.40 -0.96 -10.41
N ALA A 201 -2.86 0.25 -10.55
CA ALA A 201 -1.85 0.58 -11.53
C ALA A 201 -0.92 1.66 -10.99
N VAL A 202 0.35 1.58 -11.36
CA VAL A 202 1.36 2.60 -11.08
C VAL A 202 2.11 2.99 -12.33
N TRP A 203 2.50 4.27 -12.40
CA TRP A 203 3.39 4.82 -13.41
C TRP A 203 4.64 5.34 -12.71
N ILE A 204 5.76 4.67 -12.94
CA ILE A 204 7.03 4.98 -12.31
C ILE A 204 7.86 5.76 -13.32
N GLU A 205 8.11 7.03 -13.03
CA GLU A 205 8.93 7.88 -13.88
C GLU A 205 10.41 7.54 -13.69
N LYS A 206 11.11 7.31 -14.80
CA LYS A 206 12.56 7.14 -14.76
C LYS A 206 13.21 8.42 -14.25
N PRO A 207 13.90 8.36 -13.10
CA PRO A 207 14.48 9.56 -12.52
C PRO A 207 15.71 9.99 -13.32
N THR A 208 16.17 11.21 -13.04
CA THR A 208 17.50 11.65 -13.46
C THR A 208 18.41 11.65 -12.24
N LEU A 209 19.71 11.46 -12.43
CA LEU A 209 20.65 11.49 -11.30
C LEU A 209 20.61 12.85 -10.58
N ALA A 210 20.31 13.94 -11.30
CA ALA A 210 20.21 15.28 -10.74
C ALA A 210 18.98 15.50 -9.85
N SER A 211 17.88 14.78 -10.08
CA SER A 211 16.65 14.96 -9.28
C SER A 211 16.75 14.35 -7.89
N ASN A 212 17.59 13.33 -7.71
CA ASN A 212 17.73 12.55 -6.47
C ASN A 212 16.38 12.18 -5.81
N ALA A 213 15.38 11.93 -6.63
CA ALA A 213 14.02 11.63 -6.23
C ALA A 213 13.36 10.73 -7.27
N LEU A 214 12.55 9.78 -6.80
CA LEU A 214 11.73 8.92 -7.64
C LEU A 214 10.28 9.38 -7.58
N VAL A 215 9.66 9.59 -8.74
CA VAL A 215 8.24 9.93 -8.85
C VAL A 215 7.44 8.70 -9.24
N VAL A 216 6.40 8.41 -8.46
CA VAL A 216 5.45 7.32 -8.73
C VAL A 216 4.04 7.87 -8.72
N HIS A 217 3.31 7.71 -9.82
CA HIS A 217 1.87 7.95 -9.83
C HIS A 217 1.13 6.65 -9.60
N ALA A 218 0.02 6.68 -8.85
CA ALA A 218 -0.77 5.48 -8.59
C ALA A 218 -2.27 5.74 -8.74
N LEU A 219 -2.95 4.78 -9.35
CA LEU A 219 -4.41 4.71 -9.38
C LEU A 219 -4.90 3.83 -8.23
N LEU A 220 -5.63 4.43 -7.31
CA LEU A 220 -6.33 3.73 -6.23
C LEU A 220 -7.78 3.47 -6.62
N ASP A 221 -8.31 2.30 -6.24
CA ASP A 221 -9.69 1.92 -6.50
C ASP A 221 -10.26 0.99 -5.42
N SER A 222 -11.56 1.10 -5.17
CA SER A 222 -12.32 0.37 -4.15
C SER A 222 -13.82 0.42 -4.45
N ASP A 223 -14.66 -0.25 -3.65
CA ASP A 223 -16.12 -0.15 -3.81
C ASP A 223 -16.65 1.28 -3.70
N SER A 224 -16.08 2.07 -2.77
CA SER A 224 -16.60 3.39 -2.41
C SER A 224 -15.82 4.54 -3.03
N VAL A 225 -14.53 4.37 -3.35
CA VAL A 225 -13.63 5.49 -3.76
C VAL A 225 -12.66 5.05 -4.86
N ALA A 226 -12.45 5.92 -5.85
CA ALA A 226 -11.27 5.88 -6.71
C ALA A 226 -10.38 7.09 -6.38
N GLY A 227 -9.08 7.01 -6.65
CA GLY A 227 -8.17 8.12 -6.38
C GLY A 227 -6.94 8.10 -7.26
N ALA A 228 -6.34 9.27 -7.41
CA ALA A 228 -5.08 9.46 -8.11
C ALA A 228 -4.05 10.00 -7.13
N TYR A 229 -2.89 9.35 -7.07
CA TYR A 229 -1.80 9.67 -6.17
C TYR A 229 -0.54 10.01 -6.96
N ARG A 230 0.28 10.89 -6.40
CA ARG A 230 1.65 11.15 -6.80
C ARG A 230 2.54 11.10 -5.56
N PHE A 231 3.46 10.16 -5.56
CA PHE A 231 4.49 10.00 -4.54
C PHE A 231 5.81 10.55 -5.07
N THR A 232 6.50 11.39 -4.28
CA THR A 232 7.89 11.79 -4.54
C THR A 232 8.79 11.25 -3.44
N ILE A 233 9.56 10.20 -3.73
CA ILE A 233 10.37 9.45 -2.77
C ILE A 233 11.80 9.99 -2.77
N ARG A 234 12.29 10.42 -1.61
CA ARG A 234 13.64 10.94 -1.38
C ARG A 234 14.33 10.16 -0.26
N PRO A 235 15.21 9.20 -0.61
CA PRO A 235 16.03 8.50 0.37
C PRO A 235 17.11 9.40 0.98
N GLY A 236 17.36 9.24 2.28
CA GLY A 236 18.35 10.00 3.04
C GLY A 236 18.58 9.39 4.42
N GLU A 237 18.91 10.20 5.42
CA GLU A 237 18.93 9.78 6.84
C GLU A 237 17.52 9.39 7.32
N ALA A 238 16.49 10.00 6.73
CA ALA A 238 15.12 9.53 6.71
C ALA A 238 14.68 9.37 5.25
N VAL A 239 13.69 8.50 4.99
CA VAL A 239 13.03 8.45 3.68
C VAL A 239 11.84 9.41 3.73
N ILE A 240 11.88 10.46 2.94
CA ILE A 240 10.77 11.42 2.79
C ILE A 240 9.93 11.01 1.58
N ILE A 241 8.61 10.93 1.76
CA ILE A 241 7.67 10.61 0.69
C ILE A 241 6.59 11.71 0.67
N ASP A 242 6.77 12.70 -0.21
CA ASP A 242 5.71 13.69 -0.44
C ASP A 242 4.57 12.96 -1.16
N THR A 243 3.34 13.11 -0.67
CA THR A 243 2.18 12.38 -1.16
C THR A 243 1.06 13.35 -1.50
N GLU A 244 0.88 13.63 -2.79
CA GLU A 244 -0.23 14.42 -3.30
C GLU A 244 -1.29 13.48 -3.83
N PHE A 245 -2.57 13.68 -3.50
CA PHE A 245 -3.62 12.83 -4.02
C PHE A 245 -4.98 13.52 -4.11
N THR A 246 -5.80 13.02 -5.02
CA THR A 246 -7.20 13.43 -5.18
C THR A 246 -8.09 12.20 -5.13
N LEU A 247 -9.10 12.25 -4.27
CA LEU A 247 -10.09 11.20 -4.10
C LEU A 247 -11.37 11.58 -4.84
N ALA A 248 -11.93 10.63 -5.58
CA ALA A 248 -13.22 10.69 -6.26
C ALA A 248 -14.14 9.62 -5.63
N PRO A 249 -15.07 10.00 -4.73
CA PRO A 249 -15.95 9.05 -4.07
C PRO A 249 -17.12 8.63 -4.97
N ARG A 250 -17.33 7.31 -5.12
CA ARG A 250 -18.54 6.71 -5.70
C ARG A 250 -19.73 6.79 -4.75
N ALA A 251 -19.44 6.64 -3.47
CA ALA A 251 -20.42 6.66 -2.39
C ALA A 251 -19.93 7.59 -1.28
N SER A 252 -20.86 8.10 -0.47
CA SER A 252 -20.51 8.85 0.73
C SER A 252 -19.88 7.93 1.76
N VAL A 253 -18.77 8.34 2.35
CA VAL A 253 -18.03 7.57 3.36
C VAL A 253 -17.79 8.44 4.59
N GLU A 254 -18.48 8.13 5.67
CA GLU A 254 -18.35 8.88 6.92
C GLU A 254 -17.04 8.56 7.66
N ASN A 255 -16.61 7.30 7.65
CA ASN A 255 -15.38 6.84 8.27
C ASN A 255 -14.29 6.66 7.21
N VAL A 256 -13.60 7.76 6.91
CA VAL A 256 -12.45 7.82 6.01
C VAL A 256 -11.20 8.19 6.81
N GLY A 257 -10.11 7.50 6.54
CA GLY A 257 -8.78 7.79 7.07
C GLY A 257 -7.86 8.31 5.98
N ILE A 258 -7.42 9.55 6.15
CA ILE A 258 -6.43 10.28 5.35
C ILE A 258 -5.09 10.17 6.04
N ALA A 259 -4.01 10.00 5.26
CA ALA A 259 -2.65 9.82 5.77
C ALA A 259 -2.57 8.71 6.84
N SER A 260 -3.12 7.55 6.47
CA SER A 260 -3.28 6.42 7.38
C SER A 260 -1.98 5.65 7.58
N MET A 261 -1.81 5.14 8.80
CA MET A 261 -0.71 4.29 9.18
C MET A 261 -1.19 3.14 10.07
N SER A 262 -0.50 2.00 10.00
CA SER A 262 -0.73 0.86 10.88
C SER A 262 0.58 0.25 11.36
N ALA A 263 0.56 -0.24 12.59
CA ALA A 263 1.70 -0.80 13.29
C ALA A 263 1.26 -1.95 14.20
N THR A 264 2.20 -2.81 14.53
CA THR A 264 2.03 -3.87 15.53
C THR A 264 2.51 -3.39 16.89
N SER A 265 1.72 -3.64 17.95
CA SER A 265 2.09 -3.45 19.34
C SER A 265 1.42 -4.52 20.19
N ILE A 266 2.18 -5.53 20.60
CA ILE A 266 1.68 -6.75 21.25
C ILE A 266 1.95 -6.75 22.76
N SER A 267 3.15 -6.33 23.14
CA SER A 267 3.54 -6.17 24.54
C SER A 267 4.43 -4.94 24.70
N SER A 268 4.24 -4.25 25.81
CA SER A 268 5.04 -3.12 26.24
C SER A 268 5.11 -3.08 27.76
N PRO A 269 5.99 -2.25 28.37
CA PRO A 269 6.02 -2.04 29.81
C PRO A 269 4.72 -1.49 30.42
N LEU A 270 3.78 -1.03 29.58
CA LEU A 270 2.45 -0.56 30.01
C LEU A 270 1.43 -1.69 30.13
N ASP A 271 1.73 -2.85 29.55
CA ASP A 271 0.86 -4.01 29.53
C ASP A 271 1.18 -4.95 30.71
N ARG A 272 0.25 -5.86 31.02
CA ARG A 272 0.54 -6.94 31.96
C ARG A 272 1.59 -7.86 31.34
N ARG A 273 2.70 -8.11 32.06
CA ARG A 273 3.76 -9.02 31.60
C ARG A 273 3.18 -10.39 31.22
N ARG A 274 3.55 -10.86 30.03
CA ARG A 274 3.22 -12.19 29.54
C ARG A 274 4.14 -13.21 30.23
N PRO A 275 3.60 -14.22 30.91
CA PRO A 275 4.43 -15.20 31.64
C PRO A 275 5.16 -16.17 30.71
N ASP A 276 4.71 -16.29 29.46
CA ASP A 276 5.15 -17.21 28.43
C ASP A 276 6.09 -16.58 27.39
N ASP A 277 6.32 -15.28 27.45
CA ASP A 277 7.26 -14.57 26.58
C ASP A 277 8.31 -13.84 27.42
N VAL A 278 9.58 -14.07 27.10
CA VAL A 278 10.71 -13.46 27.81
C VAL A 278 10.96 -12.02 27.38
N ARG A 279 10.54 -11.66 26.16
CA ARG A 279 10.76 -10.34 25.55
C ARG A 279 9.94 -9.28 26.29
N PRO A 280 10.57 -8.23 26.84
CA PRO A 280 9.84 -7.18 27.55
C PRO A 280 8.91 -6.36 26.64
N THR A 281 9.31 -6.16 25.37
CA THR A 281 8.57 -5.36 24.40
C THR A 281 8.53 -6.05 23.04
N ILE A 282 7.34 -6.13 22.45
CA ILE A 282 7.10 -6.63 21.09
C ILE A 282 6.21 -5.60 20.41
N ALA A 283 6.84 -4.61 19.77
CA ALA A 283 6.11 -3.52 19.13
C ALA A 283 6.95 -2.82 18.05
N ASP A 284 6.31 -2.53 16.93
CA ASP A 284 6.82 -1.62 15.89
C ASP A 284 6.99 -0.20 16.42
N VAL A 285 6.14 0.22 17.36
CA VAL A 285 5.98 1.61 17.81
C VAL A 285 5.58 1.65 19.29
N ASN A 286 5.96 2.71 20.01
CA ASN A 286 5.62 2.87 21.43
C ASN A 286 4.38 3.74 21.66
N GLY A 287 3.99 4.55 20.68
CA GLY A 287 2.84 5.46 20.83
C GLY A 287 2.59 6.34 19.62
N LEU A 288 1.43 7.02 19.66
CA LEU A 288 1.02 8.08 18.76
C LEU A 288 1.43 9.44 19.34
N GLN A 289 2.15 10.24 18.56
CA GLN A 289 2.41 11.65 18.84
C GLN A 289 1.58 12.53 17.91
N MET A 290 1.16 13.69 18.39
CA MET A 290 0.45 14.70 17.61
C MET A 290 0.95 16.08 17.99
N ASN A 291 1.12 16.95 16.99
CA ASN A 291 1.25 18.39 17.14
C ASN A 291 -0.04 19.03 16.61
N THR A 292 -0.83 19.59 17.52
CA THR A 292 -2.16 20.12 17.18
C THR A 292 -2.06 21.43 16.39
N GLY A 293 -3.16 21.87 15.79
CA GLY A 293 -3.24 23.17 15.14
C GLY A 293 -3.04 24.36 16.08
N LYS A 294 -3.13 24.13 17.40
CA LYS A 294 -2.84 25.11 18.46
C LYS A 294 -1.44 24.98 19.07
N ASP A 295 -0.53 24.24 18.42
CA ASP A 295 0.84 23.98 18.90
C ASP A 295 0.92 23.20 20.23
N GLU A 296 -0.10 22.41 20.56
CA GLU A 296 -0.04 21.48 21.68
C GLU A 296 0.57 20.15 21.23
N TRP A 297 1.55 19.66 21.98
CA TRP A 297 2.14 18.34 21.77
C TRP A 297 1.46 17.29 22.64
N ILE A 298 0.81 16.33 22.00
CA ILE A 298 0.12 15.20 22.65
C ILE A 298 0.93 13.92 22.42
N TRP A 299 1.09 13.12 23.47
CA TRP A 299 1.63 11.76 23.39
C TRP A 299 0.64 10.77 23.96
N ARG A 300 0.18 9.83 23.13
CA ARG A 300 -0.68 8.70 23.51
C ARG A 300 0.10 7.40 23.32
N PRO A 301 0.63 6.78 24.39
CA PRO A 301 1.24 5.45 24.29
C PRO A 301 0.25 4.45 23.70
N VAL A 302 0.68 3.49 22.90
CA VAL A 302 -0.20 2.40 22.41
C VAL A 302 -0.08 1.18 23.31
N THR A 303 -1.14 0.38 23.38
CA THR A 303 -1.23 -0.78 24.28
C THR A 303 -2.18 -1.83 23.70
N ASN A 304 -1.86 -3.09 23.94
CA ASN A 304 -2.65 -4.22 23.45
C ASN A 304 -3.77 -4.55 24.44
N ARG A 305 -4.91 -3.89 24.30
CA ARG A 305 -6.08 -4.05 25.19
C ARG A 305 -6.87 -5.32 24.85
N GLN A 306 -7.64 -5.82 25.82
CA GLN A 306 -8.51 -7.00 25.64
C GLN A 306 -9.77 -6.73 24.80
N THR A 307 -10.12 -5.46 24.61
CA THR A 307 -11.28 -5.03 23.83
C THR A 307 -10.87 -3.94 22.86
N LEU A 308 -11.56 -3.88 21.71
CA LEU A 308 -11.37 -2.83 20.70
C LEU A 308 -11.47 -1.45 21.35
N GLN A 309 -10.43 -0.64 21.19
CA GLN A 309 -10.43 0.77 21.61
C GLN A 309 -10.39 1.70 20.40
N ILE A 310 -11.12 2.81 20.50
CA ILE A 310 -11.06 3.91 19.55
C ILE A 310 -10.88 5.19 20.35
N SER A 311 -9.76 5.89 20.12
CA SER A 311 -9.46 7.20 20.70
C SER A 311 -9.49 8.25 19.58
N SER A 312 -10.23 9.34 19.77
CA SER A 312 -10.34 10.42 18.77
C SER A 312 -9.87 11.75 19.35
N PHE A 313 -8.89 12.36 18.72
CA PHE A 313 -8.28 13.63 19.12
C PHE A 313 -8.78 14.73 18.17
N VAL A 314 -9.80 15.49 18.62
CA VAL A 314 -10.44 16.54 17.81
C VAL A 314 -9.50 17.72 17.61
N ASP A 315 -9.36 18.16 16.36
CA ASP A 315 -8.48 19.27 16.00
C ASP A 315 -8.94 19.97 14.71
N ASP A 316 -8.29 21.08 14.38
CA ASP A 316 -8.46 21.85 13.14
C ASP A 316 -7.08 22.37 12.70
N ARG A 317 -6.66 22.04 11.47
CA ARG A 317 -5.31 22.32 10.93
C ARG A 317 -4.17 21.72 11.79
N PRO A 318 -4.15 20.38 12.01
CA PRO A 318 -3.04 19.73 12.72
C PRO A 318 -1.71 19.99 12.01
N LYS A 319 -0.64 20.21 12.79
CA LYS A 319 0.71 20.41 12.26
C LYS A 319 1.45 19.12 11.99
N GLY A 320 1.02 18.03 12.62
CA GLY A 320 1.48 16.69 12.27
C GLY A 320 1.09 15.65 13.31
N PHE A 321 1.19 14.39 12.92
CA PHE A 321 0.92 13.26 13.81
C PHE A 321 1.63 12.00 13.30
N GLY A 322 1.91 11.06 14.18
CA GLY A 322 2.69 9.89 13.76
C GLY A 322 2.86 8.85 14.84
N PHE A 323 3.09 7.61 14.42
CA PHE A 323 3.57 6.58 15.32
C PHE A 323 5.09 6.68 15.49
N LEU A 324 5.56 6.69 16.73
CA LEU A 324 6.98 6.77 17.03
C LEU A 324 7.51 5.61 17.87
N VAL A 325 8.80 5.37 17.66
CA VAL A 325 9.67 4.57 18.50
C VAL A 325 10.54 5.55 19.29
N ARG A 326 10.20 5.77 20.56
CA ARG A 326 10.95 6.65 21.46
C ARG A 326 12.00 5.89 22.27
N ASN A 327 11.74 4.65 22.64
CA ASN A 327 12.73 3.79 23.27
C ASN A 327 13.43 2.96 22.20
N ARG A 328 14.76 3.09 22.08
CA ARG A 328 15.57 2.33 21.13
C ARG A 328 16.68 1.52 21.81
N ASP A 329 16.56 1.32 23.12
CA ASP A 329 17.46 0.47 23.90
C ASP A 329 17.20 -1.01 23.58
N PRO A 330 18.15 -1.77 23.02
CA PRO A 330 17.97 -3.19 22.71
C PRO A 330 17.55 -4.03 23.93
N ASP A 331 18.03 -3.68 25.14
CA ASP A 331 17.72 -4.39 26.39
C ASP A 331 16.23 -4.23 26.78
N ALA A 332 15.52 -3.26 26.20
CA ALA A 332 14.08 -3.12 26.39
C ALA A 332 13.24 -4.07 25.51
N TYR A 333 13.87 -4.75 24.56
CA TYR A 333 13.23 -5.64 23.59
C TYR A 333 13.71 -7.08 23.70
N GLU A 334 15.01 -7.31 23.93
CA GLU A 334 15.62 -8.65 24.12
C GLU A 334 15.28 -9.62 22.95
N ASP A 335 15.33 -9.12 21.71
CA ASP A 335 14.98 -9.87 20.48
C ASP A 335 16.07 -9.70 19.41
N ASP A 336 16.98 -10.67 19.34
CA ASP A 336 18.13 -10.67 18.42
C ASP A 336 17.75 -10.86 16.94
N GLU A 337 16.54 -11.37 16.67
CA GLU A 337 16.08 -11.69 15.33
C GLU A 337 15.31 -10.52 14.69
N GLN A 338 14.30 -10.01 15.40
CA GLN A 338 13.36 -9.02 14.86
C GLN A 338 13.82 -7.58 15.04
N LYS A 339 14.72 -7.31 16.00
CA LYS A 339 15.36 -6.01 16.25
C LYS A 339 14.38 -4.82 16.21
N TRP A 340 13.31 -4.94 16.98
CA TRP A 340 12.19 -4.00 17.02
C TRP A 340 12.61 -2.55 17.29
N GLU A 341 13.65 -2.33 18.10
CA GLU A 341 14.26 -1.05 18.42
C GLU A 341 14.83 -0.29 17.21
N THR A 342 15.11 -1.00 16.12
CA THR A 342 15.63 -0.44 14.87
C THR A 342 14.55 0.02 13.90
N ARG A 343 13.27 -0.30 14.17
CA ARG A 343 12.16 0.01 13.26
C ARG A 343 11.90 1.53 13.14
N PRO A 344 11.40 2.00 11.99
CA PRO A 344 11.19 3.42 11.74
C PRO A 344 10.04 3.97 12.59
N SER A 345 10.18 5.26 12.95
CA SER A 345 9.01 6.09 13.26
C SER A 345 8.43 6.62 11.95
N LEU A 346 7.12 6.84 11.91
CA LEU A 346 6.43 7.46 10.77
C LEU A 346 5.72 8.70 11.26
N TRP A 347 6.11 9.85 10.70
CA TRP A 347 5.53 11.16 10.98
C TRP A 347 4.84 11.69 9.73
N ILE A 348 3.57 12.10 9.88
CA ILE A 348 2.80 12.79 8.85
C ILE A 348 2.87 14.29 9.15
N GLU A 349 3.31 15.05 8.16
CA GLU A 349 3.27 16.50 8.12
C GLU A 349 2.36 16.91 6.96
N PRO A 350 1.16 17.48 7.21
CA PRO A 350 0.30 17.97 6.14
C PRO A 350 0.98 19.07 5.32
N LEU A 351 1.08 18.91 4.01
CA LEU A 351 1.57 19.95 3.09
C LEU A 351 0.45 20.92 2.68
N SER A 352 -0.79 20.48 2.85
CA SER A 352 -2.02 21.25 2.68
C SER A 352 -2.77 21.38 4.01
N GLU A 353 -3.63 22.39 4.13
CA GLU A 353 -4.44 22.57 5.34
C GLU A 353 -5.47 21.44 5.48
N PHE A 354 -5.22 20.51 6.41
CA PHE A 354 -6.24 19.58 6.86
C PHE A 354 -7.24 20.39 7.71
N GLY A 355 -8.48 20.56 7.25
CA GLY A 355 -9.48 21.38 7.96
C GLY A 355 -9.91 20.80 9.32
N ALA A 356 -11.16 21.02 9.73
CA ALA A 356 -11.67 20.44 10.98
C ALA A 356 -11.81 18.91 10.87
N GLY A 357 -11.48 18.19 11.94
CA GLY A 357 -11.56 16.73 12.00
C GLY A 357 -11.00 16.15 13.29
N PHE A 358 -10.42 14.96 13.21
CA PHE A 358 -9.73 14.35 14.34
C PHE A 358 -8.67 13.35 13.89
N VAL A 359 -7.58 13.25 14.64
CA VAL A 359 -6.69 12.09 14.56
C VAL A 359 -7.40 10.94 15.28
N ASN A 360 -7.66 9.85 14.57
CA ASN A 360 -8.28 8.65 15.12
C ASN A 360 -7.19 7.60 15.37
N LEU A 361 -7.22 6.96 16.54
CA LEU A 361 -6.39 5.81 16.91
C LEU A 361 -7.30 4.63 17.24
N THR A 362 -7.16 3.55 16.48
CA THR A 362 -7.84 2.28 16.71
C THR A 362 -6.82 1.26 17.23
N GLU A 363 -7.12 0.64 18.37
CA GLU A 363 -6.32 -0.42 18.99
C GLU A 363 -7.16 -1.71 19.02
N ILE A 364 -6.79 -2.70 18.22
CA ILE A 364 -7.47 -3.98 18.07
C ILE A 364 -6.77 -5.01 18.98
N PRO A 365 -7.50 -5.84 19.75
CA PRO A 365 -6.88 -6.92 20.52
C PRO A 365 -6.13 -7.89 19.59
N ALA A 366 -4.87 -8.20 19.93
CA ALA A 366 -4.04 -9.09 19.12
C ALA A 366 -3.30 -10.13 19.96
N GLU A 367 -3.29 -11.37 19.47
CA GLU A 367 -2.58 -12.49 20.10
C GLU A 367 -1.23 -12.77 19.45
N SER A 368 -1.02 -12.30 18.20
CA SER A 368 0.20 -12.50 17.41
C SER A 368 0.71 -11.18 16.84
N ASP A 369 2.02 -11.09 16.71
CA ASP A 369 2.79 -10.00 16.09
C ASP A 369 2.79 -9.98 14.56
N THR A 370 2.18 -10.99 13.93
CA THR A 370 2.06 -11.10 12.46
C THR A 370 1.11 -10.06 11.86
N ASN A 371 0.13 -9.58 12.63
CA ASN A 371 -0.89 -8.64 12.15
C ASN A 371 -0.76 -7.31 12.89
N SER A 372 -0.80 -6.21 12.14
CA SER A 372 -0.89 -4.87 12.72
C SER A 372 -2.21 -4.69 13.46
N ASN A 373 -2.12 -4.14 14.67
CA ASN A 373 -3.25 -4.00 15.58
C ASN A 373 -3.46 -2.55 16.07
N CYS A 374 -2.53 -1.66 15.77
CA CYS A 374 -2.68 -0.22 15.96
C CYS A 374 -2.86 0.44 14.60
N ILE A 375 -3.89 1.26 14.44
CA ILE A 375 -4.18 2.00 13.20
C ILE A 375 -4.44 3.46 13.58
N ALA A 376 -3.74 4.39 12.94
CA ALA A 376 -3.95 5.82 13.13
C ALA A 376 -4.13 6.55 11.80
N TYR A 377 -5.00 7.56 11.78
CA TYR A 377 -5.25 8.37 10.58
C TYR A 377 -5.95 9.68 10.93
N TRP A 378 -5.86 10.66 10.02
CA TRP A 378 -6.71 11.84 10.07
C TRP A 378 -8.09 11.52 9.50
N ARG A 379 -9.15 11.85 10.24
CA ARG A 379 -10.54 11.73 9.79
C ARG A 379 -11.16 13.13 9.65
N PRO A 380 -11.36 13.63 8.42
CA PRO A 380 -11.99 14.92 8.21
C PRO A 380 -13.43 14.93 8.71
N LYS A 381 -13.85 16.06 9.28
CA LYS A 381 -15.23 16.29 9.69
C LYS A 381 -16.14 16.24 8.47
N GLY A 382 -17.15 15.38 8.51
CA GLY A 382 -18.10 15.18 7.40
C GLY A 382 -17.72 14.07 6.42
N GLY A 383 -16.53 13.47 6.56
CA GLY A 383 -16.09 12.36 5.70
C GLY A 383 -15.95 12.75 4.22
N LEU A 384 -16.18 11.79 3.33
CA LEU A 384 -16.25 12.02 1.89
C LEU A 384 -17.71 12.00 1.42
N ALA A 385 -18.09 12.94 0.55
CA ALA A 385 -19.41 12.96 -0.08
C ALA A 385 -19.35 12.34 -1.48
N ALA A 386 -20.37 11.55 -1.85
CA ALA A 386 -20.46 10.96 -3.18
C ALA A 386 -20.38 12.04 -4.28
N GLY A 387 -19.54 11.80 -5.29
CA GLY A 387 -19.38 12.68 -6.45
C GLY A 387 -18.60 13.99 -6.18
N VAL A 388 -18.12 14.22 -4.96
CA VAL A 388 -17.35 15.41 -4.61
C VAL A 388 -15.87 15.05 -4.51
N GLU A 389 -15.07 15.57 -5.43
CA GLU A 389 -13.61 15.38 -5.40
C GLU A 389 -12.98 16.17 -4.26
N THR A 390 -11.99 15.56 -3.58
CA THR A 390 -11.20 16.21 -2.53
C THR A 390 -9.72 15.94 -2.76
N SER A 391 -8.90 16.98 -2.70
CA SER A 391 -7.45 16.90 -2.85
C SER A 391 -6.73 17.10 -1.53
N TRP A 392 -5.63 16.39 -1.36
CA TRP A 392 -4.82 16.33 -0.15
C TRP A 392 -3.34 16.30 -0.54
N ALA A 393 -2.51 16.89 0.29
CA ALA A 393 -1.05 16.89 0.18
C ALA A 393 -0.43 16.90 1.57
#